data_AF-A0A2R7LPW4-F1
#
_entry.id   AF-A0A2R7LPW4-F1
#
_cell.length_a   1.000
_cell.length_b   1.000
_cell.length_c   1.000
_cell.angle_alpha   90.00
_cell.angle_beta   90.00
_cell.angle_gamma   90.00
#
_symmetry.space_group_name_H-M   'P 1'
#
loop_
_entity.id
_entity.type
_entity.pdbx_description
1 polymer ?
#
loop_
_entity_poly.entity_id
_entity_poly.type
_entity_poly.pdbx_seq_one_letter_code
_entity_poly.pdbx_strand_id
1 'polypeptide(L)' 'LFPDVNSLSINKTALVNQKDSTVTITAVIYDSTKILSGNDTEKLKMWLNERLSVKDVELFRKH' A
#
# COMPACT_ATOMS: atom_id res chain seq x y z
N LEU A 1 -17.11 -0.88 3.97
CA LEU A 1 -16.30 -1.83 3.18
C LEU A 1 -15.21 -2.35 4.10
N PHE A 2 -14.77 -3.59 3.95
CA PHE A 2 -13.59 -4.10 4.65
C PHE A 2 -12.33 -3.62 3.90
N PRO A 3 -11.31 -3.07 4.57
CA PRO A 3 -11.28 -2.55 5.94
C PRO A 3 -11.97 -1.17 6.03
N ASP A 4 -12.18 -0.65 7.26
CA ASP A 4 -12.68 0.70 7.63
C ASP A 4 -11.76 1.83 7.09
N VAL A 5 -11.48 1.81 5.79
CA VAL A 5 -10.66 2.78 5.08
C VAL A 5 -11.58 3.88 4.58
N ASN A 6 -11.40 5.08 5.13
CA ASN A 6 -12.16 6.26 4.78
C ASN A 6 -11.71 6.84 3.43
N SER A 7 -10.39 6.80 3.17
CA SER A 7 -9.83 7.25 1.90
C SER A 7 -8.60 6.44 1.51
N LEU A 8 -8.40 6.28 0.21
CA LEU A 8 -7.30 5.53 -0.38
C LEU A 8 -6.66 6.36 -1.49
N SER A 9 -5.36 6.56 -1.42
CA SER A 9 -4.56 7.19 -2.48
C SER A 9 -3.46 6.24 -2.91
N ILE A 10 -3.37 5.96 -4.20
CA ILE A 10 -2.43 5.00 -4.77
C ILE A 10 -1.46 5.77 -5.67
N ASN A 11 -0.17 5.61 -5.43
CA ASN A 11 0.88 6.19 -6.25
C ASN A 11 1.89 5.11 -6.66
N LYS A 12 2.23 5.08 -7.95
CA LYS A 12 3.31 4.23 -8.47
C LYS A 12 4.55 5.08 -8.62
N THR A 13 5.55 4.81 -7.80
CA THR A 13 6.81 5.56 -7.78
C THR A 13 7.95 4.66 -8.22
N ALA A 14 8.69 5.06 -9.24
CA ALA A 14 9.97 4.46 -9.60
C ALA A 14 11.07 5.15 -8.78
N LEU A 15 11.69 4.40 -7.85
CA LEU A 15 12.83 4.86 -7.06
C LEU A 15 14.12 4.39 -7.72
N VAL A 16 15.09 5.29 -7.85
CA VAL A 16 16.44 4.96 -8.30
C VAL A 16 17.22 4.41 -7.11
N ASN A 17 17.66 3.16 -7.20
CA ASN A 17 18.52 2.53 -6.20
C ASN A 17 20.00 2.87 -6.49
N GLN A 18 20.85 2.82 -5.47
CA GLN A 18 22.30 3.11 -5.50
C GLN A 18 23.12 2.19 -6.44
N LYS A 19 22.47 1.23 -7.11
CA LYS A 19 23.04 0.32 -8.11
C LYS A 19 22.57 0.64 -9.53
N ASP A 20 22.19 1.89 -9.82
CA ASP A 20 21.63 2.32 -11.12
C ASP A 20 20.42 1.49 -11.59
N SER A 21 19.69 0.91 -10.64
CA SER A 21 18.51 0.08 -10.90
C SER A 21 17.26 0.80 -10.43
N THR A 22 16.20 0.81 -11.24
CA THR A 22 14.90 1.37 -10.85
C THR A 22 14.04 0.33 -10.16
N VAL A 23 13.63 0.58 -8.93
CA VAL A 23 12.63 -0.23 -8.22
C VAL A 23 11.29 0.49 -8.29
N THR A 24 10.28 -0.18 -8.85
CA THR A 24 8.93 0.37 -8.90
C THR A 24 8.17 -0.09 -7.66
N ILE A 25 7.86 0.84 -6.77
CA ILE A 25 7.02 0.58 -5.59
C ILE A 25 5.62 1.14 -5.80
N THR A 26 4.62 0.43 -5.29
CA THR A 26 3.24 0.93 -5.27
C THR A 26 2.91 1.41 -3.87
N ALA A 27 3.07 2.70 -3.63
CA ALA A 27 2.74 3.31 -2.35
C ALA A 27 1.22 3.51 -2.26
N VAL A 28 0.62 2.97 -1.21
CA VAL A 28 -0.81 3.08 -0.94
C VAL A 28 -0.99 3.77 0.40
N ILE A 29 -1.46 5.01 0.33
CA ILE A 29 -1.79 5.81 1.51
C ILE A 29 -3.25 5.54 1.85
N TYR A 30 -3.50 5.03 3.05
CA TYR A 30 -4.85 4.77 3.54
C TYR A 30 -5.13 5.62 4.78
N ASP A 31 -6.35 6.11 4.87
CA ASP A 31 -6.89 6.74 6.08
C ASP A 31 -7.91 5.80 6.71
N SER A 32 -7.79 5.57 8.01
CA SER A 32 -8.67 4.68 8.76
C SER A 32 -8.86 5.22 10.17
N THR A 33 -10.12 5.29 10.58
CA THR A 33 -10.52 5.68 11.94
C THR A 33 -10.05 4.69 12.99
N LYS A 34 -9.85 3.43 12.60
CA LYS A 34 -9.31 2.37 13.46
C LYS A 34 -7.88 2.04 13.11
N ILE A 35 -7.10 1.71 14.13
CA ILE A 35 -5.79 1.10 13.94
C ILE A 35 -6.03 -0.30 13.38
N LEU A 36 -5.53 -0.57 12.17
CA LEU A 36 -5.58 -1.92 11.60
C LEU A 36 -4.61 -2.80 12.40
N SER A 37 -5.08 -3.99 12.77
CA SER A 37 -4.18 -5.00 13.33
C SER A 37 -3.15 -5.42 12.28
N GLY A 38 -2.03 -6.02 12.71
CA GLY A 38 -1.02 -6.54 11.76
C GLY A 38 -1.63 -7.50 10.73
N ASN A 39 -2.55 -8.35 11.18
CA ASN A 39 -3.29 -9.30 10.33
C ASN A 39 -4.21 -8.61 9.31
N ASP A 40 -4.93 -7.56 9.71
CA ASP A 40 -5.79 -6.82 8.78
C ASP A 40 -4.97 -5.99 7.77
N THR A 41 -3.81 -5.50 8.21
CA THR A 41 -2.85 -4.81 7.34
C THR A 41 -2.31 -5.75 6.27
N GLU A 42 -1.94 -6.99 6.62
CA GLU A 42 -1.51 -8.01 5.65
C GLU A 42 -2.63 -8.37 4.66
N LYS A 43 -3.85 -8.58 5.15
CA LYS A 43 -5.01 -8.86 4.28
C LYS A 43 -5.26 -7.71 3.30
N LEU A 44 -5.19 -6.47 3.76
CA LEU A 44 -5.31 -5.29 2.89
C LEU A 44 -4.18 -5.25 1.86
N LYS A 45 -2.94 -5.54 2.26
CA LYS A 45 -1.78 -5.59 1.37
C LYS A 45 -1.96 -6.65 0.28
N MET A 46 -2.39 -7.86 0.64
CA MET A 46 -2.66 -8.95 -0.31
C MET A 46 -3.79 -8.58 -1.27
N TRP A 47 -4.90 -8.07 -0.75
CA TRP A 47 -6.02 -7.64 -1.57
C TRP A 47 -5.62 -6.53 -2.56
N LEU A 48 -4.79 -5.57 -2.13
CA LEU A 48 -4.28 -4.51 -3.01
C LEU A 48 -3.30 -5.05 -4.06
N ASN A 49 -2.42 -5.98 -3.69
CA ASN A 49 -1.53 -6.65 -4.64
C ASN A 49 -2.32 -7.33 -5.77
N GLU A 50 -3.38 -8.08 -5.41
CA GLU A 50 -4.27 -8.72 -6.39
C GLU A 50 -5.05 -7.68 -7.21
N ARG A 51 -5.69 -6.71 -6.54
CA ARG A 51 -6.57 -5.73 -7.18
C ARG A 51 -5.83 -4.80 -8.14
N LEU A 52 -4.61 -4.44 -7.80
CA LEU A 52 -3.76 -3.53 -8.59
C LEU A 52 -2.82 -4.29 -9.52
N SER A 53 -2.80 -5.62 -9.46
CA SER A 53 -1.89 -6.50 -10.20
C SER A 53 -0.42 -6.09 -10.05
N VAL A 54 -0.01 -5.76 -8.83
CA VAL A 54 1.36 -5.39 -8.46
C VAL A 54 1.88 -6.34 -7.38
N LYS A 55 3.21 -6.45 -7.27
CA LYS A 55 3.86 -7.36 -6.31
C LYS A 55 4.29 -6.66 -5.01
N ASP A 56 4.54 -5.35 -5.09
CA ASP A 56 5.21 -4.59 -4.05
C ASP A 56 4.36 -3.38 -3.63
N VAL A 57 3.17 -3.64 -3.06
CA VAL A 57 2.40 -2.61 -2.36
C VAL A 57 3.06 -2.30 -1.03
N GLU A 58 3.29 -1.02 -0.75
CA GLU A 58 3.60 -0.54 0.59
C GLU A 58 2.44 0.29 1.13
N LEU A 59 1.99 -0.05 2.34
CA LEU A 59 0.88 0.61 3.01
C LEU A 59 1.39 1.70 3.95
N PHE A 60 0.95 2.92 3.73
CA PHE A 60 1.24 4.08 4.57
C PHE A 60 -0.05 4.59 5.18
N ARG A 61 -0.09 4.76 6.50
CA ARG A 61 -1.25 5.35 7.16
C ARG A 61 -1.16 6.88 7.10
N LYS A 62 -2.23 7.54 6.64
CA LYS A 62 -2.39 9.00 6.77
C LYS A 62 -2.70 9.31 8.23
N HIS A 63 -1.91 10.20 8.83
CA HIS A 63 -1.87 10.42 10.27
C HIS A 63 -3.17 11.01 10.83
#